data_AF-A0A965Q2F3-F1
#
_entry.id   AF-A0A965Q2F3-F1
#
_cell.length_a   1.000
_cell.length_b   1.000
_cell.length_c   1.000
_cell.angle_alpha   90.00
_cell.angle_beta   90.00
_cell.angle_gamma   90.00
#
_symmetry.space_group_name_H-M   'P 1'
#
loop_
_entity.id
_entity.type
_entity.pdbx_description
1 polymer ?
#
loop_
_entity_poly.entity_id
_entity_poly.type
_entity_poly.pdbx_seq_one_letter_code
_entity_poly.pdbx_strand_id
1 'polypeptide(L)'
;MVGVFTFLSFQRWFFQVIAMVITALMIPGLKITSILGPMLAVLALAFINTHLWSAALFFQFPDSLSFHAMLLLCANALVFWILVKILPGIEVKGIIPVFLAPVVFSLLSIFIEAYGATVNWPRLGADILELISSVRDYFLQEQSIPTGS
;
A
#
# COMPACT_ATOMS: atom_id res chain seq x y z
N MET A 1 -26.53 -9.83 13.27
CA MET A 1 -25.67 -8.96 12.42
C MET A 1 -24.28 -8.81 13.06
N VAL A 2 -23.61 -9.93 13.31
CA VAL A 2 -22.19 -10.02 13.71
C VAL A 2 -21.76 -11.36 13.11
N GLY A 3 -21.00 -11.35 12.02
CA GLY A 3 -20.72 -12.62 11.32
C GLY A 3 -19.93 -12.55 10.00
N VAL A 4 -19.71 -11.36 9.43
CA VAL A 4 -18.89 -11.17 8.21
C VAL A 4 -17.57 -10.44 8.52
N PHE A 5 -17.36 -10.00 9.76
CA PHE A 5 -16.40 -8.93 10.09
C PHE A 5 -14.94 -9.36 10.33
N THR A 6 -14.58 -10.65 10.30
CA THR A 6 -13.23 -11.06 10.71
C THR A 6 -12.32 -11.47 9.55
N PHE A 7 -12.86 -12.04 8.47
CA PHE A 7 -12.06 -12.44 7.30
C PHE A 7 -11.66 -11.25 6.40
N LEU A 8 -12.46 -10.18 6.41
CA LEU A 8 -12.20 -8.94 5.65
C LEU A 8 -11.03 -8.12 6.23
N SER A 9 -10.69 -8.32 7.51
CA SER A 9 -9.64 -7.54 8.20
C SER A 9 -8.26 -7.80 7.62
N PHE A 10 -7.92 -9.08 7.41
CA PHE A 10 -6.60 -9.47 6.92
C PHE A 10 -6.40 -9.09 5.45
N GLN A 11 -7.44 -9.28 4.62
CA GLN A 11 -7.41 -8.89 3.21
C GLN A 11 -7.25 -7.38 3.05
N ARG A 12 -7.99 -6.58 3.81
CA ARG A 12 -7.83 -5.11 3.81
C ARG A 12 -6.41 -4.70 4.20
N TRP A 13 -5.85 -5.36 5.21
CA TRP A 13 -4.48 -5.14 5.64
C TRP A 13 -3.47 -5.42 4.53
N PHE A 14 -3.61 -6.56 3.86
CA PHE A 14 -2.77 -6.93 2.73
C PHE A 14 -2.83 -5.88 1.60
N PHE A 15 -4.02 -5.41 1.26
CA PHE A 15 -4.19 -4.36 0.26
C PHE A 15 -3.61 -3.01 0.69
N GLN A 16 -3.69 -2.65 1.97
CA GLN A 16 -3.04 -1.44 2.48
C GLN A 16 -1.52 -1.55 2.42
N VAL A 17 -0.94 -2.72 2.71
CA VAL A 17 0.51 -2.93 2.53
C VAL A 17 0.90 -2.76 1.07
N ILE A 18 0.14 -3.33 0.13
CA ILE A 18 0.35 -3.14 -1.31
C ILE A 18 0.24 -1.65 -1.68
N ALA A 19 -0.79 -0.96 -1.20
CA ALA A 19 -0.98 0.47 -1.43
C ALA A 19 0.22 1.28 -0.95
N MET A 20 0.78 0.96 0.21
CA MET A 20 1.97 1.61 0.76
C MET A 20 3.21 1.35 -0.08
N VAL A 21 3.41 0.11 -0.54
CA VAL A 21 4.52 -0.24 -1.43
C VAL A 21 4.41 0.53 -2.75
N ILE A 22 3.24 0.55 -3.37
CA ILE A 22 2.99 1.31 -4.59
C ILE A 22 3.22 2.81 -4.35
N THR A 23 2.75 3.34 -3.22
CA THR A 23 2.99 4.75 -2.84
C THR A 23 4.48 5.09 -2.77
N ALA A 24 5.27 4.21 -2.14
CA ALA A 24 6.71 4.39 -2.05
C ALA A 24 7.41 4.31 -3.42
N LEU A 25 6.91 3.51 -4.34
CA LEU A 25 7.43 3.44 -5.70
C LEU A 25 7.03 4.67 -6.55
N MET A 26 5.84 5.23 -6.33
CA MET A 26 5.35 6.39 -7.07
C MET A 26 5.98 7.71 -6.63
N ILE A 27 6.37 7.84 -5.36
CA ILE A 27 6.82 9.13 -4.81
C ILE A 27 8.34 9.21 -4.79
N PRO A 28 8.94 10.08 -5.61
CA PRO A 28 10.38 10.31 -5.58
C PRO A 28 10.77 10.91 -4.22
N GLY A 29 11.59 10.19 -3.47
CA GLY A 29 12.04 10.60 -2.14
C GLY A 29 11.50 9.74 -1.00
N LEU A 30 10.55 8.83 -1.24
CA LEU A 30 10.16 7.78 -0.31
C LEU A 30 10.92 6.50 -0.66
N LYS A 31 11.81 6.03 0.22
CA LYS A 31 12.62 4.83 0.00
C LYS A 31 12.28 3.73 0.99
N ILE A 32 12.06 2.52 0.47
CA ILE A 32 11.92 1.31 1.29
C ILE A 32 13.32 0.75 1.53
N THR A 33 13.75 0.68 2.78
CA THR A 33 15.05 0.10 3.18
C THR A 33 14.93 -1.32 3.69
N SER A 34 13.73 -1.75 4.07
CA SER A 34 13.45 -3.11 4.54
C SER A 34 12.08 -3.57 4.06
N ILE A 35 11.96 -4.87 3.75
CA ILE A 35 10.69 -5.51 3.37
C ILE A 35 9.61 -5.34 4.45
N LEU A 36 9.99 -5.25 5.73
CA LEU A 36 9.08 -5.04 6.84
C LEU A 36 8.64 -3.59 7.02
N GLY A 37 9.34 -2.63 6.41
CA GLY A 37 9.07 -1.19 6.56
C GLY A 37 7.62 -0.81 6.20
N PRO A 38 7.13 -1.16 5.00
CA PRO A 38 5.75 -0.89 4.59
C PRO A 38 4.72 -1.54 5.51
N MET A 39 4.99 -2.75 6.01
CA MET A 39 4.09 -3.45 6.94
C MET A 39 3.99 -2.71 8.27
N LEU A 40 5.12 -2.29 8.84
CA LEU A 40 5.15 -1.53 10.09
C LEU A 40 4.51 -0.16 9.93
N ALA A 41 4.71 0.50 8.78
CA ALA A 41 4.08 1.78 8.49
C ALA A 41 2.56 1.65 8.45
N VAL A 42 2.03 0.66 7.72
CA VAL A 42 0.60 0.38 7.69
C VAL A 42 0.07 -0.01 9.07
N LEU A 43 0.83 -0.80 9.86
CA LEU A 43 0.46 -1.13 11.24
C LEU A 43 0.26 0.11 12.09
N ALA A 44 1.25 1.00 12.08
CA ALA A 44 1.23 2.17 12.93
C ALA A 44 0.22 3.21 12.42
N LEU A 45 0.08 3.38 11.11
CA LEU A 45 -1.00 4.21 10.52
C LEU A 45 -2.38 3.66 10.89
N ALA A 46 -2.61 2.35 10.81
CA ALA A 46 -3.87 1.74 11.21
C ALA A 46 -4.13 1.95 12.71
N PHE A 47 -3.11 1.77 13.55
CA PHE A 47 -3.21 2.01 14.99
C PHE A 47 -3.58 3.47 15.30
N ILE A 48 -2.87 4.43 14.70
CA ILE A 48 -3.16 5.86 14.81
C ILE A 48 -4.59 6.16 14.32
N ASN A 49 -4.98 5.58 13.19
CA ASN A 49 -6.30 5.80 12.61
C ASN A 49 -7.45 5.26 13.48
N THR A 50 -7.19 4.23 14.27
CA THR A 50 -8.18 3.64 15.19
C THR A 50 -8.28 4.36 16.53
N HIS A 51 -7.19 4.93 17.05
CA HIS A 51 -7.14 5.49 18.41
C HIS A 51 -7.12 7.02 18.46
N LEU A 52 -6.41 7.66 17.52
CA LEU A 52 -6.13 9.10 17.59
C LEU A 52 -6.99 9.90 16.62
N TRP A 53 -7.11 9.44 15.37
CA TRP A 53 -7.75 10.25 14.32
C TRP A 53 -8.12 9.42 13.09
N SER A 54 -9.38 9.39 12.68
CA SER A 54 -9.75 8.71 11.41
C SER A 54 -9.34 9.54 10.19
N ALA A 55 -8.30 9.11 9.46
CA ALA A 55 -7.92 9.70 8.18
C ALA A 55 -9.05 9.67 7.13
N ALA A 56 -10.07 8.83 7.32
CA ALA A 56 -11.25 8.78 6.44
C ALA A 56 -12.14 10.04 6.52
N LEU A 57 -11.97 10.90 7.55
CA LEU A 57 -12.62 12.22 7.57
C LEU A 57 -12.18 13.11 6.40
N PHE A 58 -11.02 12.84 5.77
CA PHE A 58 -10.52 13.58 4.61
C PHE A 58 -11.47 13.53 3.40
N PHE A 59 -12.26 12.46 3.26
CA PHE A 59 -13.17 12.25 2.13
C PHE A 59 -14.61 12.72 2.38
N GLN A 60 -14.89 13.31 3.54
CA GLN A 60 -16.06 14.19 3.65
C GLN A 60 -15.72 15.47 2.89
N PHE A 61 -15.80 15.40 1.56
CA PHE A 61 -15.54 16.52 0.66
C PHE A 61 -16.30 17.75 1.18
N PRO A 62 -15.61 18.77 1.72
CA PRO A 62 -16.21 20.06 1.85
C PRO A 62 -16.29 20.59 0.42
N ASP A 63 -17.44 21.10 -0.01
CA ASP A 63 -17.66 21.64 -1.37
C ASP A 63 -16.75 22.85 -1.72
N SER A 64 -15.78 23.19 -0.86
CA SER A 64 -14.80 24.23 -1.06
C SER A 64 -13.41 23.76 -0.62
N LEU A 65 -12.38 24.26 -1.31
CA LEU A 65 -10.96 24.18 -0.95
C LEU A 65 -10.74 24.97 0.36
N SER A 66 -11.31 24.45 1.44
CA SER A 66 -11.47 25.14 2.71
C SER A 66 -10.21 24.98 3.56
N PHE A 67 -9.99 25.94 4.46
CA PHE A 67 -8.95 25.89 5.49
C PHE A 67 -8.94 24.55 6.24
N HIS A 68 -10.11 23.92 6.39
CA HIS A 68 -10.25 22.59 6.98
C HIS A 68 -9.48 21.50 6.22
N ALA A 69 -9.57 21.47 4.89
CA ALA A 69 -8.87 20.49 4.05
C ALA A 69 -7.34 20.67 4.13
N MET A 70 -6.86 21.92 4.17
CA MET A 70 -5.44 22.21 4.33
C MET A 70 -4.91 21.81 5.71
N LEU A 71 -5.68 22.07 6.77
CA LEU A 71 -5.31 21.67 8.13
C LEU A 71 -5.25 20.14 8.27
N LEU A 72 -6.22 19.43 7.69
CA LEU A 72 -6.26 17.97 7.59
C LEU A 72 -5.03 17.41 6.85
N LEU A 73 -4.66 18.01 5.72
CA LEU A 73 -3.48 17.62 4.95
C LEU A 73 -2.20 17.80 5.79
N CYS A 74 -2.04 18.95 6.43
CA CYS A 74 -0.90 19.23 7.29
C CYS A 74 -0.82 18.27 8.48
N ALA A 75 -1.95 17.95 9.12
CA ALA A 75 -1.99 17.01 10.23
C ALA A 75 -1.60 15.59 9.79
N ASN A 76 -2.13 15.10 8.66
CA ASN A 76 -1.75 13.79 8.12
C ASN A 76 -0.28 13.73 7.70
N ALA A 77 0.22 14.81 7.09
CA ALA A 77 1.63 14.95 6.75
C ALA A 77 2.52 14.91 8.01
N LEU A 78 2.12 15.61 9.07
CA LEU A 78 2.83 15.61 10.36
C LEU A 78 2.85 14.20 10.98
N VAL A 79 1.72 13.51 10.99
CA VAL A 79 1.61 12.14 11.50
C VAL A 79 2.51 11.20 10.70
N PHE A 80 2.43 11.24 9.38
CA PHE A 80 3.27 10.42 8.51
C PHE A 80 4.76 10.73 8.70
N TRP A 81 5.12 12.00 8.84
CA TRP A 81 6.48 12.42 9.11
C TRP A 81 7.03 11.84 10.41
N ILE A 82 6.29 11.98 11.50
CA ILE A 82 6.63 11.40 12.80
C ILE A 82 6.79 9.88 12.67
N LEU A 83 5.86 9.25 11.96
CA LEU A 83 5.85 7.81 11.77
C LEU A 83 7.10 7.30 11.05
N VAL A 84 7.46 7.91 9.93
CA VAL A 84 8.66 7.54 9.16
C VAL A 84 9.95 7.84 9.93
N LYS A 85 9.94 8.80 10.86
CA LYS A 85 11.09 9.06 11.74
C LYS A 85 11.28 8.01 12.82
N ILE A 86 10.19 7.42 13.30
CA ILE A 86 10.21 6.43 14.39
C ILE A 86 10.37 5.01 13.84
N LEU A 87 9.73 4.71 12.71
CA LEU A 87 9.71 3.36 12.16
C LEU A 87 10.96 3.04 11.35
N PRO A 88 11.62 1.90 11.61
CA PRO A 88 12.67 1.41 10.73
C PRO A 88 12.06 0.89 9.42
N GLY A 89 12.81 0.99 8.32
CA GLY A 89 12.47 0.37 7.04
C GLY A 89 11.87 1.31 5.99
N ILE A 90 11.57 2.56 6.34
CA ILE A 90 11.15 3.61 5.39
C ILE A 90 11.97 4.87 5.64
N GLU A 91 12.53 5.45 4.58
CA GLU A 91 13.21 6.73 4.62
C GLU A 91 12.49 7.75 3.75
N VAL A 92 12.35 8.96 4.25
CA VAL A 92 11.84 10.11 3.47
C VAL A 92 12.92 11.16 3.29
N LYS A 93 13.14 11.55 2.04
CA LYS A 93 14.06 12.62 1.64
C LYS A 93 13.28 13.79 1.06
N GLY A 94 13.28 14.90 1.79
CA GLY A 94 12.61 16.15 1.39
C GLY A 94 11.25 16.33 2.06
N ILE A 95 10.69 17.54 1.90
CA ILE A 95 9.42 17.94 2.51
C ILE A 95 8.24 17.51 1.64
N ILE A 96 8.36 17.58 0.32
CA ILE A 96 7.28 17.25 -0.62
C ILE A 96 6.73 15.81 -0.42
N PRO A 97 7.58 14.76 -0.28
CA PRO A 97 7.09 13.40 -0.05
C PRO A 97 6.30 13.25 1.25
N VAL A 98 6.59 14.05 2.27
CA VAL A 98 5.89 14.02 3.56
C VAL A 98 4.42 14.38 3.40
N PHE A 99 4.10 15.34 2.53
CA PHE A 99 2.73 15.74 2.26
C PHE A 99 2.07 14.84 1.21
N LEU A 100 2.82 14.44 0.19
CA LEU A 100 2.26 13.69 -0.93
C LEU A 100 1.99 12.22 -0.59
N ALA A 101 2.83 11.59 0.22
CA ALA A 101 2.70 10.17 0.59
C ALA A 101 1.38 9.82 1.27
N PRO A 102 0.94 10.49 2.33
CA PRO A 102 -0.34 10.17 2.95
C PRO A 102 -1.52 10.36 1.98
N VAL A 103 -1.48 11.37 1.10
CA VAL A 103 -2.54 11.60 0.11
C VAL A 103 -2.60 10.48 -0.92
N VAL A 104 -1.47 10.14 -1.53
CA VAL A 104 -1.38 9.07 -2.54
C VAL A 104 -1.72 7.73 -1.92
N PHE A 105 -1.24 7.46 -0.70
CA PHE A 105 -1.55 6.24 0.04
C PHE A 105 -3.05 6.10 0.31
N SER A 106 -3.71 7.17 0.77
CA SER A 106 -5.16 7.17 0.99
C SER A 106 -5.94 6.95 -0.31
N LEU A 107 -5.55 7.62 -1.40
CA LEU A 107 -6.17 7.44 -2.71
C LEU A 107 -6.02 6.01 -3.23
N LEU A 108 -4.81 5.45 -3.16
CA LEU A 108 -4.54 4.07 -3.57
C LEU A 108 -5.28 3.06 -2.71
N SER A 109 -5.40 3.30 -1.41
CA SER A 109 -6.15 2.42 -0.51
C SER A 109 -7.63 2.37 -0.89
N ILE A 110 -8.24 3.53 -1.17
CA ILE A 110 -9.63 3.62 -1.63
C ILE A 110 -9.79 2.94 -3.00
N PHE A 111 -8.87 3.19 -3.92
CA PHE A 111 -8.89 2.59 -5.25
C PHE A 111 -8.78 1.07 -5.17
N ILE A 112 -7.80 0.53 -4.43
CA ILE A 112 -7.61 -0.91 -4.30
C ILE A 112 -8.79 -1.55 -3.58
N GLU A 113 -9.40 -0.88 -2.60
CA GLU A 113 -10.60 -1.40 -1.93
C GLU A 113 -11.81 -1.42 -2.87
N ALA A 114 -12.01 -0.37 -3.67
CA ALA A 114 -13.11 -0.27 -4.63
C ALA A 114 -12.99 -1.29 -5.79
N TYR A 115 -11.79 -1.43 -6.36
CA TYR A 115 -11.56 -2.32 -7.52
C TYR A 115 -11.18 -3.74 -7.09
N GLY A 116 -10.48 -3.93 -5.98
CA GLY A 116 -10.12 -5.26 -5.46
C GLY A 116 -11.34 -6.09 -5.06
N ALA A 117 -12.48 -5.45 -4.77
CA ALA A 117 -13.75 -6.13 -4.53
C ALA A 117 -14.42 -6.65 -5.82
N THR A 118 -14.10 -6.08 -6.99
CA THR A 118 -14.68 -6.47 -8.28
C THR A 118 -13.77 -7.39 -9.11
N VAL A 119 -12.49 -7.46 -8.74
CA VAL A 119 -11.49 -8.33 -9.37
C VAL A 119 -11.75 -9.80 -9.02
N ASN A 120 -11.87 -10.63 -10.07
CA ASN A 120 -12.02 -12.08 -9.94
C ASN A 120 -10.66 -12.74 -9.58
N TRP A 121 -10.34 -12.76 -8.29
CA TRP A 121 -9.14 -13.38 -7.72
C TRP A 121 -8.84 -14.81 -8.21
N PRO A 122 -9.82 -15.71 -8.42
CA PRO A 122 -9.55 -17.04 -8.94
C PRO A 122 -8.92 -17.03 -10.34
N ARG A 123 -9.31 -16.04 -11.17
CA ARG A 123 -8.81 -15.91 -12.55
C ARG A 123 -7.39 -15.36 -12.57
N LEU A 124 -7.14 -14.29 -11.81
CA LEU A 124 -5.77 -13.75 -11.67
C LEU A 124 -4.79 -14.79 -11.11
N GLY A 125 -5.24 -15.61 -10.15
CA GLY A 125 -4.42 -16.70 -9.62
C GLY A 125 -4.07 -17.74 -10.69
N ALA A 126 -5.03 -18.11 -11.54
CA ALA A 126 -4.79 -19.04 -12.64
C ALA A 126 -3.79 -18.48 -13.66
N ASP A 127 -3.96 -17.23 -14.08
CA ASP A 127 -3.09 -16.57 -15.06
C ASP A 127 -1.63 -16.48 -14.53
N ILE A 128 -1.45 -16.17 -13.24
CA ILE A 128 -0.13 -16.13 -12.61
C ILE A 128 0.50 -17.53 -12.54
N LEU A 129 -0.28 -18.56 -12.17
CA LEU A 129 0.22 -19.94 -12.11
C LEU A 129 0.63 -20.46 -13.48
N GLU A 130 -0.14 -20.12 -14.52
CA GLU A 130 0.18 -20.45 -15.90
C GLU A 130 1.50 -19.78 -16.34
N LEU A 131 1.69 -18.50 -16.01
CA LEU A 131 2.91 -17.78 -16.33
C LEU A 131 4.13 -18.35 -15.57
N ILE A 132 3.98 -18.69 -14.29
CA ILE A 132 5.03 -19.34 -13.50
C ILE A 132 5.39 -20.71 -14.09
N SER A 133 4.38 -21.50 -14.47
CA SER A 133 4.62 -22.81 -15.09
C SER A 133 5.33 -22.68 -16.43
N SER A 134 4.94 -21.69 -17.26
CA SER A 134 5.56 -21.42 -18.55
C SER A 134 7.04 -21.02 -18.41
N VAL A 135 7.34 -20.16 -17.43
CA VAL A 135 8.72 -19.75 -17.14
C VAL A 135 9.55 -20.91 -16.60
N ARG A 136 8.98 -21.70 -15.66
CA ARG A 136 9.65 -22.89 -15.13
C ARG A 136 9.98 -23.87 -16.24
N ASP A 137 9.04 -24.14 -17.13
CA ASP A 137 9.18 -25.13 -18.18
C ASP A 137 10.20 -24.66 -19.25
N TYR A 138 10.29 -23.34 -19.51
CA TYR A 138 11.36 -22.74 -20.33
C TYR A 138 12.76 -23.02 -19.74
N PHE A 139 12.95 -22.79 -18.44
CA PHE A 139 14.25 -23.03 -17.78
C PHE A 139 14.63 -24.52 -17.70
N LEU A 140 13.65 -25.41 -17.55
CA LEU A 140 13.89 -26.86 -17.54
C LEU A 140 14.28 -27.38 -18.93
N GLN A 141 13.78 -26.75 -20.00
CA GLN A 141 14.12 -27.11 -21.38
C GLN A 141 15.55 -26.67 -21.73
N GLU A 142 16.02 -25.52 -21.23
CA GLU A 142 17.38 -25.02 -21.48
C GLU A 142 18.47 -25.86 -20.80
N GLN A 143 18.17 -26.53 -19.67
CA GLN A 143 19.10 -27.50 -19.05
C GLN A 143 19.16 -28.87 -19.75
N SER A 144 18.27 -29.13 -20.72
CA SER A 144 18.23 -30.39 -21.47
C SER A 144 18.98 -30.34 -22.80
N ILE A 145 19.56 -29.17 -23.17
CA ILE A 145 20.48 -29.09 -24.30
C ILE A 145 21.78 -29.79 -23.86
N PRO A 146 22.18 -30.91 -24.50
CA PRO A 146 23.46 -31.51 -24.20
C PRO A 146 24.53 -30.46 -24.50
N THR A 147 25.41 -30.20 -23.55
CA THR A 147 26.73 -29.63 -23.81
C THR A 147 27.51 -30.61 -24.70
N GLY A 148 27.11 -30.67 -25.97
CA GLY A 148 27.83 -31.33 -27.04
C GLY A 148 28.94 -30.40 -27.51
N SER A 149 30.14 -30.70 -27.01
CA SER A 149 31.44 -30.68 -27.72
C SER A 149 31.48 -30.07 -29.12
#